data_AF-A0A3S0K2R8-F1
#
_entry.id   AF-A0A3S0K2R8-F1
#
_cell.length_a   1.000
_cell.length_b   1.000
_cell.length_c   1.000
_cell.angle_alpha   90.00
_cell.angle_beta   90.00
_cell.angle_gamma   90.00
#
_symmetry.space_group_name_H-M   'P 1'
#
loop_
_entity.id
_entity.type
_entity.pdbx_description
1 polymer ?
#
loop_
_entity_poly.entity_id
_entity_poly.type
_entity_poly.pdbx_seq_one_letter_code
_entity_poly.pdbx_strand_id
1 'polypeptide(L)'
;MAHDDIVADATLGDDVPKAELRYRERRELADGSILQATIWQVPAPVPPSGHTLKYSLVYIVNGVRVVGYDNERGKGDHRHYGPREEPYRFTTPEQLMIDFLADVRAAGGRV
;
A
#
# COMPACT_ATOMS: atom_id res chain seq x y z
N MET A 1 -42.56 -8.41 -45.66
CA MET A 1 -42.66 -7.50 -44.51
C MET A 1 -41.39 -7.74 -43.70
N ALA A 2 -40.43 -6.84 -43.84
CA ALA A 2 -39.14 -6.87 -43.13
C ALA A 2 -39.27 -6.13 -41.79
N HIS A 3 -38.19 -6.18 -40.98
CA HIS A 3 -37.92 -5.52 -39.69
C HIS A 3 -38.39 -6.36 -38.48
N ASP A 4 -37.58 -6.69 -37.48
CA ASP A 4 -36.41 -6.05 -36.84
C ASP A 4 -35.45 -7.15 -36.32
N ASP A 5 -34.14 -7.12 -36.58
CA ASP A 5 -33.05 -6.34 -35.95
C ASP A 5 -32.44 -6.97 -34.67
N ILE A 6 -31.25 -7.54 -34.89
CA ILE A 6 -29.96 -7.32 -34.21
C ILE A 6 -29.85 -7.45 -32.67
N VAL A 7 -28.95 -8.39 -32.34
CA VAL A 7 -28.14 -8.65 -31.13
C VAL A 7 -27.87 -7.51 -30.14
N ALA A 8 -27.77 -7.88 -28.87
CA ALA A 8 -26.83 -7.27 -27.93
C ALA A 8 -26.13 -8.36 -27.11
N ASP A 9 -25.06 -8.91 -27.69
CA ASP A 9 -23.94 -9.47 -26.95
C ASP A 9 -23.27 -8.32 -26.20
N ALA A 10 -23.57 -8.17 -24.90
CA ALA A 10 -22.90 -7.21 -24.06
C ALA A 10 -21.50 -7.74 -23.73
N THR A 11 -20.55 -7.40 -24.59
CA THR A 11 -19.14 -7.42 -24.24
C THR A 11 -18.96 -6.65 -22.93
N LEU A 12 -18.54 -7.34 -21.87
CA LEU A 12 -17.92 -6.69 -20.71
C LEU A 12 -16.62 -6.06 -21.21
N GLY A 13 -16.72 -4.82 -21.69
CA GLY A 13 -15.61 -4.02 -22.17
C GLY A 13 -14.56 -3.79 -21.08
N ASP A 14 -13.32 -3.59 -21.52
CA ASP A 14 -12.07 -3.48 -20.77
C ASP A 14 -11.96 -2.35 -19.70
N ASP A 15 -13.07 -1.81 -19.20
CA ASP A 15 -13.14 -0.70 -18.23
C ASP A 15 -13.39 -1.15 -16.77
N VAL A 16 -12.84 -2.30 -16.36
CA VAL A 16 -12.74 -2.61 -14.93
C VAL A 16 -11.63 -1.73 -14.34
N PRO A 17 -11.92 -0.82 -13.40
CA PRO A 17 -10.89 0.05 -12.84
C PRO A 17 -9.82 -0.80 -12.16
N LYS A 18 -8.57 -0.68 -12.63
CA LYS A 18 -7.41 -1.44 -12.14
C LYS A 18 -6.68 -0.65 -11.07
N ALA A 19 -5.83 -1.33 -10.30
CA ALA A 19 -4.94 -0.65 -9.37
C ALA A 19 -3.90 0.18 -10.14
N GLU A 20 -3.71 1.43 -9.72
CA GLU A 20 -2.74 2.36 -10.30
C GLU A 20 -1.59 2.58 -9.32
N LEU A 21 -0.34 2.40 -9.78
CA LEU A 21 0.83 2.65 -8.96
C LEU A 21 0.99 4.17 -8.78
N ARG A 22 0.90 4.64 -7.54
CA ARG A 22 1.07 6.07 -7.20
C ARG A 22 2.49 6.40 -6.79
N TYR A 23 3.12 5.48 -6.05
CA TYR A 23 4.47 5.68 -5.56
C TYR A 23 5.19 4.36 -5.40
N ARG A 24 6.45 4.31 -5.83
CA ARG A 24 7.33 3.19 -5.56
C ARG A 24 8.74 3.70 -5.36
N GLU A 25 9.32 3.31 -4.23
CA GLU A 25 10.70 3.59 -3.91
C GLU A 25 11.33 2.37 -3.25
N ARG A 26 12.59 2.12 -3.60
CA ARG A 26 13.48 1.20 -2.88
C ARG A 26 14.84 1.87 -2.78
N ARG A 27 15.35 2.01 -1.57
CA ARG A 27 16.68 2.55 -1.26
C ARG A 27 17.46 1.53 -0.47
N GLU A 28 18.70 1.28 -0.87
CA GLU A 28 19.69 0.60 -0.05
C GLU A 28 20.50 1.68 0.66
N LEU A 29 20.61 1.57 1.99
CA LEU A 29 21.35 2.50 2.82
C LEU A 29 22.81 2.06 2.94
N ALA A 30 23.68 2.96 3.41
CA ALA A 30 25.12 2.72 3.49
C ALA A 30 25.51 1.55 4.42
N ASP A 31 24.66 1.19 5.37
CA ASP A 31 24.84 0.04 6.27
C ASP A 31 24.25 -1.28 5.71
N GLY A 32 23.77 -1.27 4.46
CA GLY A 32 23.14 -2.41 3.81
C GLY A 32 21.68 -2.63 4.20
N SER A 33 21.11 -1.79 5.07
CA SER A 33 19.67 -1.83 5.34
C SER A 33 18.86 -1.31 4.15
N ILE A 34 17.62 -1.77 4.04
CA ILE A 34 16.75 -1.48 2.89
C ILE A 34 15.52 -0.74 3.39
N LEU A 35 15.21 0.39 2.75
CA LEU A 35 13.92 1.05 2.84
C LEU A 35 13.16 0.78 1.54
N GLN A 36 11.94 0.29 1.63
CA GLN A 36 11.08 0.11 0.47
C GLN A 36 9.68 0.61 0.78
N ALA A 37 9.10 1.38 -0.15
CA ALA A 37 7.77 1.93 -0.04
C ALA A 37 7.02 1.73 -1.35
N THR A 38 5.79 1.26 -1.29
CA THR A 38 4.91 1.12 -2.45
C THR A 38 3.50 1.53 -2.05
N ILE A 39 2.90 2.43 -2.82
CA ILE A 39 1.53 2.93 -2.63
C ILE A 39 0.79 2.80 -3.95
N TRP A 40 -0.36 2.13 -3.90
CA TRP A 40 -1.29 1.94 -5.01
C TRP A 40 -2.59 2.69 -4.71
N GLN A 41 -3.18 3.28 -5.74
CA GLN A 41 -4.59 3.62 -5.76
C GLN A 41 -5.35 2.37 -6.24
N VAL A 42 -6.30 1.90 -5.45
CA VAL A 42 -7.14 0.73 -5.76
C VAL A 42 -8.57 1.17 -6.09
N PRO A 43 -9.32 0.40 -6.90
CA PRO A 43 -10.68 0.77 -7.31
C PRO A 43 -11.71 0.78 -6.17
N ALA A 44 -11.45 0.03 -5.11
CA ALA A 44 -12.28 -0.04 -3.92
C ALA A 44 -11.40 -0.11 -2.66
N PRO A 45 -11.88 0.38 -1.50
CA PRO A 45 -11.14 0.28 -0.25
C PRO A 45 -10.74 -1.15 0.11
N VAL A 46 -9.68 -1.29 0.91
CA VAL A 46 -9.23 -2.57 1.49
C VAL A 46 -9.85 -2.68 2.89
N PRO A 47 -11.04 -3.29 3.07
CA PRO A 47 -11.75 -3.20 4.33
C PRO A 47 -10.99 -3.96 5.43
N PRO A 48 -10.94 -3.44 6.66
CA PRO A 48 -11.70 -2.30 7.19
C PRO A 48 -11.16 -0.89 6.89
N SER A 49 -10.05 -0.72 6.17
CA SER A 49 -9.56 0.62 5.79
C SER A 49 -10.63 1.38 4.99
N GLY A 50 -10.87 2.63 5.36
CA GLY A 50 -11.92 3.48 4.78
C GLY A 50 -11.51 4.26 3.53
N HIS A 51 -10.32 3.99 2.98
CA HIS A 51 -9.75 4.72 1.85
C HIS A 51 -9.31 3.77 0.74
N THR A 52 -9.13 4.33 -0.46
CA THR A 52 -8.81 3.59 -1.70
C THR A 52 -7.31 3.49 -1.97
N LEU A 53 -6.49 3.45 -0.91
CA LEU A 53 -5.05 3.25 -1.03
C LEU A 53 -4.68 1.90 -0.47
N LYS A 54 -3.82 1.19 -1.20
CA LYS A 54 -3.14 -0.01 -0.70
C LYS A 54 -1.66 0.29 -0.60
N TYR A 55 -1.06 0.07 0.56
CA TYR A 55 0.33 0.42 0.77
C TYR A 55 1.13 -0.69 1.46
N SER A 56 2.44 -0.68 1.22
CA SER A 56 3.43 -1.48 1.93
C SER A 56 4.72 -0.69 2.02
N LEU A 57 5.07 -0.24 3.23
CA LEU A 57 6.30 0.44 3.57
C LEU A 57 7.06 -0.46 4.53
N VAL A 58 8.34 -0.74 4.27
CA VAL A 58 9.17 -1.65 5.06
C VAL A 58 10.58 -1.12 5.21
N TYR A 59 11.11 -1.28 6.41
CA TYR A 59 12.53 -1.10 6.72
C TYR A 59 13.11 -2.43 7.17
N ILE A 60 14.16 -2.86 6.49
CA ILE A 60 14.75 -4.19 6.61
C ILE A 60 16.22 -4.05 6.99
N VAL A 61 16.65 -4.73 8.05
CA VAL A 61 18.03 -4.80 8.51
C VAL A 61 18.45 -6.26 8.51
N ASN A 62 19.56 -6.60 7.82
CA ASN A 62 20.06 -7.98 7.70
C ASN A 62 18.98 -8.99 7.28
N GLY A 63 18.09 -8.60 6.35
CA GLY A 63 17.00 -9.44 5.85
C GLY A 63 15.77 -9.53 6.78
N VAL A 64 15.77 -8.87 7.94
CA VAL A 64 14.66 -8.88 8.90
C VAL A 64 13.89 -7.57 8.84
N ARG A 65 12.55 -7.63 8.74
CA ARG A 65 11.68 -6.45 8.84
C ARG A 65 11.71 -5.89 10.26
N VAL A 66 12.20 -4.66 10.41
CA VAL A 66 12.28 -3.95 11.69
C VAL A 66 11.09 -3.01 11.87
N VAL A 67 10.73 -2.27 10.81
CA VAL A 67 9.55 -1.41 10.76
C VAL A 67 8.73 -1.77 9.53
N GLY A 68 7.40 -1.79 9.67
CA GLY A 68 6.49 -2.01 8.55
C GLY A 68 5.19 -1.24 8.71
N TYR A 69 4.64 -0.75 7.61
CA TYR A 69 3.30 -0.17 7.55
C TYR A 69 2.59 -0.76 6.35
N ASP A 70 1.43 -1.36 6.56
CA ASP A 70 0.61 -1.95 5.53
C ASP A 70 -0.87 -1.86 5.89
N ASN A 71 -1.71 -2.13 4.90
CA ASN A 71 -3.12 -2.36 5.12
C ASN A 71 -3.58 -3.66 4.48
N GLU A 72 -4.08 -4.56 5.34
CA GLU A 72 -4.49 -5.91 4.95
C GLU A 72 -5.99 -6.08 5.14
N ARG A 73 -6.63 -6.79 4.20
CA ARG A 73 -8.03 -7.13 4.32
C ARG A 73 -8.28 -7.89 5.62
N GLY A 74 -9.22 -7.42 6.42
CA GLY A 74 -9.57 -8.00 7.72
C GLY A 74 -8.81 -7.42 8.92
N LYS A 75 -7.69 -6.72 8.70
CA LYS A 75 -6.95 -6.02 9.77
C LYS A 75 -7.08 -4.51 9.68
N GLY A 76 -7.06 -3.99 8.45
CA GLY A 76 -7.04 -2.56 8.15
C GLY A 76 -5.62 -2.03 8.21
N ASP A 77 -5.53 -0.72 8.42
CA ASP A 77 -4.28 0.01 8.53
C ASP A 77 -3.55 -0.39 9.82
N HIS A 78 -2.32 -0.85 9.71
CA HIS A 78 -1.52 -1.23 10.86
C HIS A 78 -0.03 -0.97 10.64
N ARG A 79 0.70 -0.92 11.75
CA ARG A 79 2.16 -0.83 11.75
C ARG A 79 2.78 -1.98 12.53
N HIS A 80 3.99 -2.33 12.12
CA HIS A 80 4.84 -3.34 12.70
C HIS A 80 6.09 -2.67 13.24
N TYR A 81 6.40 -2.92 14.52
CA TYR A 81 7.65 -2.51 15.14
C TYR A 81 8.28 -3.72 15.83
N GLY A 82 9.28 -4.32 15.17
CA GLY A 82 9.79 -5.64 15.55
C GLY A 82 8.67 -6.69 15.61
N PRO A 83 8.43 -7.33 16.77
CA PRO A 83 7.37 -8.34 16.93
C PRO A 83 5.98 -7.74 17.24
N ARG A 84 5.88 -6.42 17.43
CA ARG A 84 4.63 -5.77 17.82
C ARG A 84 3.87 -5.32 16.59
N GLU A 85 2.59 -5.68 16.53
CA GLU A 85 1.64 -5.22 15.53
C GLU A 85 0.56 -4.40 16.24
N GLU A 86 0.24 -3.22 15.71
CA GLU A 86 -0.82 -2.38 16.27
C GLU A 86 -1.58 -1.58 15.20
N PRO A 87 -2.87 -1.26 15.43
CA PRO A 87 -3.65 -0.44 14.51
C PRO A 87 -2.97 0.91 14.24
N TYR A 88 -2.97 1.31 12.98
CA TYR A 88 -2.47 2.60 12.53
C TYR A 88 -3.64 3.49 12.09
N ARG A 89 -3.70 4.73 12.57
CA ARG A 89 -4.72 5.69 12.13
C ARG A 89 -4.24 6.38 10.88
N PHE A 90 -4.60 5.85 9.71
CA PHE A 90 -4.31 6.50 8.44
C PHE A 90 -4.98 7.88 8.35
N THR A 91 -4.24 8.87 7.84
CA THR A 91 -4.75 10.22 7.55
C THR A 91 -4.47 10.60 6.10
N THR A 92 -3.19 10.76 5.73
CA THR A 92 -2.75 11.08 4.37
C THR A 92 -1.50 10.27 3.99
N PRO A 93 -1.20 10.11 2.69
CA PRO A 93 0.04 9.48 2.23
C PRO A 93 1.30 10.18 2.75
N GLU A 94 1.28 11.51 2.88
CA GLU A 94 2.39 12.30 3.40
C GLU A 94 2.62 11.98 4.87
N GLN A 95 1.56 11.94 5.69
CA GLN A 95 1.68 11.58 7.10
C GLN A 95 2.14 10.14 7.29
N LEU A 96 1.64 9.20 6.46
CA LEU A 96 2.12 7.81 6.43
C LEU A 96 3.64 7.74 6.22
N MET A 97 4.18 8.52 5.28
CA MET A 97 5.63 8.56 5.04
C MET A 97 6.40 9.21 6.19
N ILE A 98 5.86 10.30 6.76
CA ILE A 98 6.47 10.99 7.92
C ILE A 98 6.57 10.04 9.12
N ASP A 99 5.48 9.34 9.45
CA ASP A 99 5.41 8.41 10.57
C ASP A 99 6.34 7.21 10.35
N PHE A 100 6.30 6.63 9.15
CA PHE A 100 7.20 5.54 8.79
C PHE A 100 8.67 5.94 8.93
N LEU A 101 9.08 7.07 8.36
CA LEU A 101 10.47 7.53 8.47
C LEU A 101 10.86 7.88 9.91
N ALA A 102 9.92 8.36 10.73
CA ALA A 102 10.16 8.60 12.16
C ALA A 102 10.44 7.29 12.90
N ASP A 103 9.65 6.24 12.66
CA ASP A 103 9.88 4.92 13.25
C ASP A 103 11.18 4.28 12.73
N VAL A 104 11.53 4.47 11.46
CA VAL A 104 12.83 4.03 10.93
C VAL A 104 14.00 4.71 11.64
N ARG A 105 13.93 6.04 11.86
CA ARG A 105 14.95 6.76 12.64
C ARG A 105 15.00 6.27 14.09
N ALA A 106 13.84 6.02 14.71
CA ALA A 106 13.77 5.47 16.07
C ALA A 106 14.38 4.06 16.17
N ALA A 107 14.28 3.27 15.10
CA ALA A 107 14.92 1.97 14.96
C ALA A 107 16.42 2.02 14.61
N GLY A 108 17.01 3.22 14.48
CA GLY A 108 18.43 3.43 14.19
C GLY A 108 18.78 3.59 12.71
N GLY A 109 17.78 3.59 11.81
CA GLY A 109 17.98 3.81 10.38
C GLY A 109 18.44 5.23 10.06
N ARG A 110 19.40 5.36 9.14
CA ARG A 110 19.94 6.64 8.66
C ARG A 110 19.28 7.02 7.34
N VAL A 111 18.12 7.68 7.43
CA VAL A 111 17.24 8.05 6.30
C VAL A 111 17.10 9.55 6.10
#